data_AF-A0A6V7LBC2-F1
#
_entry.id   AF-A0A6V7LBC2-F1
#
_cell.length_a   1.000
_cell.length_b   1.000
_cell.length_c   1.000
_cell.angle_alpha   90.00
_cell.angle_beta   90.00
_cell.angle_gamma   90.00
#
_symmetry.space_group_name_H-M   'P 1'
#
loop_
_entity.id
_entity.type
_entity.pdbx_description
1 polymer ?
#
loop_
_entity_poly.entity_id
_entity_poly.type
_entity_poly.pdbx_seq_one_letter_code
_entity_poly.pdbx_strand_id
1 'polypeptide(L)'
;VTDQPSPAASPAPSGIPSSSGITPQPFPSSNKSNGNSNAVQTNPSQAPSTSTGPFQYETYQTFDWEFYLKETNSVAAPAECFKQHLVPPTNEFKMGMKLEALDPRNLTSTCIASVVGVLGPRLRLRLDGSDNKNDFWRLVDSNEIHPIGHCEKSGGMLQPPLGFRMNASMWPMFLLKTLNGAEMAPAKVFKREPKTPKNNTFEVGQKLEAIDKKNPQLICTATIGAVKDDMIHITFDGWRGAFDYWCRYDSRDIFPAGWCFKSGHPLQPPRQK
;
A
#
# COMPACT_ATOMS: atom_id res chain seq x y z
N VAL A 1 -38.38 19.23 33.31
CA VAL A 1 -38.93 19.84 32.09
C VAL A 1 -38.16 21.11 31.86
N THR A 2 -37.19 21.06 30.95
CA THR A 2 -36.37 22.20 30.52
C THR A 2 -36.08 21.97 29.04
N ASP A 3 -36.75 22.76 28.21
CA ASP A 3 -36.70 22.75 26.75
C ASP A 3 -35.31 23.07 26.20
N GLN A 4 -34.85 22.29 25.22
CA GLN A 4 -33.78 22.67 24.30
C GLN A 4 -34.40 23.05 22.94
N PRO A 5 -34.00 24.18 22.32
CA PRO A 5 -34.48 24.53 20.99
C PRO A 5 -33.72 23.77 19.90
N SER A 6 -34.45 23.33 18.87
CA SER A 6 -33.94 22.62 17.69
C SER A 6 -33.02 23.50 16.82
N PRO A 7 -32.00 22.95 16.15
CA PRO A 7 -31.14 23.71 15.26
C PRO A 7 -31.82 24.03 13.92
N ALA A 8 -31.60 25.27 13.46
CA ALA A 8 -32.13 25.85 12.24
C ALA A 8 -31.62 25.15 10.96
N ALA A 9 -32.49 25.08 9.95
CA ALA A 9 -32.21 24.54 8.64
C ALA A 9 -31.29 25.46 7.82
N SER A 10 -30.23 24.90 7.23
CA SER A 10 -29.35 25.59 6.28
C SER A 10 -30.01 25.73 4.90
N PRO A 11 -29.76 26.84 4.16
CA PRO A 11 -30.44 27.12 2.91
C PRO A 11 -29.90 26.30 1.73
N ALA A 12 -30.80 26.01 0.78
CA ALA A 12 -30.56 25.28 -0.46
C ALA A 12 -29.54 25.98 -1.39
N PRO A 13 -28.77 25.23 -2.21
CA PRO A 13 -27.86 25.85 -3.17
C PRO A 13 -28.62 26.38 -4.39
N SER A 14 -28.39 27.67 -4.65
CA SER A 14 -28.84 28.42 -5.81
C SER A 14 -28.33 27.81 -7.12
N GLY A 15 -29.24 27.64 -8.08
CA GLY A 15 -28.94 27.13 -9.41
C GLY A 15 -27.96 28.01 -10.19
N ILE A 16 -27.07 27.37 -10.93
CA ILE A 16 -26.18 28.01 -11.90
C ILE A 16 -26.91 28.07 -13.25
N PRO A 17 -27.04 29.25 -13.90
CA PRO A 17 -27.54 29.31 -15.25
C PRO A 17 -26.45 28.94 -16.26
N SER A 18 -26.85 28.13 -17.23
CA SER A 18 -26.13 27.81 -18.46
C SER A 18 -25.91 29.06 -19.32
N SER A 19 -24.67 29.31 -19.76
CA SER A 19 -24.40 30.19 -20.90
C SER A 19 -23.26 29.67 -21.77
N SER A 20 -23.64 29.48 -23.03
CA SER A 20 -22.91 29.14 -24.23
C SER A 20 -21.80 30.10 -24.64
N GLY A 21 -20.72 29.53 -25.19
CA GLY A 21 -20.08 29.97 -26.44
C GLY A 21 -19.26 31.26 -26.42
N ILE A 22 -17.95 31.15 -26.19
CA ILE A 22 -16.96 32.07 -26.75
C ILE A 22 -15.70 31.29 -27.16
N THR A 23 -15.43 31.22 -28.46
CA THR A 23 -14.18 30.80 -29.11
C THR A 23 -13.22 31.99 -29.19
N PRO A 24 -11.90 31.76 -29.02
CA PRO A 24 -10.91 32.53 -29.79
C PRO A 24 -9.99 31.65 -30.66
N GLN A 25 -9.75 32.14 -31.87
CA GLN A 25 -8.94 31.61 -32.97
C GLN A 25 -7.41 31.58 -32.69
N PRO A 26 -6.62 30.82 -33.50
CA PRO A 26 -5.23 30.45 -33.22
C PRO A 26 -4.20 31.37 -33.91
N PHE A 27 -2.95 31.35 -33.43
CA PHE A 27 -1.78 32.01 -34.05
C PHE A 27 -0.51 31.14 -33.88
N PRO A 28 0.54 31.31 -34.72
CA PRO A 28 0.87 30.32 -35.74
C PRO A 28 2.19 29.57 -35.51
N SER A 29 2.32 28.45 -36.23
CA SER A 29 3.50 27.62 -36.38
C SER A 29 4.54 28.27 -37.30
N SER A 30 5.82 28.23 -36.91
CA SER A 30 6.95 28.55 -37.79
C SER A 30 7.90 27.37 -37.92
N ASN A 31 7.85 26.71 -39.08
CA ASN A 31 8.90 25.83 -39.59
C ASN A 31 9.96 26.68 -40.28
N LYS A 32 11.25 26.44 -40.02
CA LYS A 32 12.32 26.66 -41.00
C LYS A 32 13.34 25.54 -40.93
N SER A 33 13.47 24.87 -42.06
CA SER A 33 14.57 24.01 -42.48
C SER A 33 15.79 24.84 -42.91
N ASN A 34 16.99 24.36 -42.61
CA ASN A 34 18.09 24.38 -43.58
C ASN A 34 19.16 23.35 -43.21
N GLY A 35 19.57 22.55 -44.18
CA GLY A 35 20.67 21.60 -44.05
C GLY A 35 22.02 22.27 -44.26
N ASN A 36 23.06 21.67 -43.69
CA ASN A 36 24.35 21.56 -44.37
C ASN A 36 25.13 20.36 -43.81
N SER A 37 25.67 19.58 -44.73
CA SER A 37 26.56 18.44 -44.53
C SER A 37 27.96 18.88 -44.10
N ASN A 38 28.59 18.16 -43.16
CA ASN A 38 29.99 17.73 -43.26
C ASN A 38 30.33 16.74 -42.14
N ALA A 39 30.87 15.59 -42.53
CA ALA A 39 31.33 14.53 -41.66
C ALA A 39 32.76 14.81 -41.18
N VAL A 40 33.02 14.69 -39.87
CA VAL A 40 34.34 14.37 -39.30
C VAL A 40 34.13 13.53 -38.03
N GLN A 41 34.81 12.39 -37.98
CA GLN A 41 34.88 11.46 -36.86
C GLN A 41 35.71 12.05 -35.71
N THR A 42 35.24 11.94 -34.46
CA THR A 42 36.11 11.89 -33.26
C THR A 42 35.44 11.14 -32.12
N ASN A 43 36.17 10.17 -31.54
CA ASN A 43 35.84 9.41 -30.32
C ASN A 43 35.46 10.30 -29.13
N PRO A 44 34.49 9.91 -28.28
CA PRO A 44 34.15 10.67 -27.08
C PRO A 44 35.01 10.26 -25.88
N SER A 45 35.65 11.26 -25.27
CA SER A 45 36.24 11.23 -23.92
C SER A 45 35.15 11.32 -22.83
N GLN A 46 35.41 10.72 -21.68
CA GLN A 46 34.55 10.60 -20.49
C GLN A 46 34.10 11.94 -19.87
N ALA A 47 32.82 11.99 -19.44
CA ALA A 47 32.31 12.71 -18.26
C ALA A 47 30.91 12.16 -17.88
N PRO A 48 30.42 12.31 -16.63
CA PRO A 48 29.90 11.21 -15.82
C PRO A 48 28.39 11.02 -15.95
N SER A 49 27.96 9.80 -16.31
CA SER A 49 26.54 9.42 -16.27
C SER A 49 26.28 8.43 -15.15
N THR A 50 25.42 8.90 -14.23
CA THR A 50 24.79 8.19 -13.12
C THR A 50 24.36 6.78 -13.50
N SER A 51 24.95 5.78 -12.84
CA SER A 51 24.55 4.38 -12.94
C SER A 51 23.18 4.18 -12.31
N THR A 52 22.12 4.28 -13.11
CA THR A 52 20.87 3.55 -12.87
C THR A 52 21.15 2.07 -13.13
N GLY A 53 21.73 1.40 -12.14
CA GLY A 53 21.86 -0.04 -12.15
C GLY A 53 20.47 -0.69 -12.02
N PRO A 54 20.20 -1.81 -12.73
CA PRO A 54 19.03 -2.62 -12.44
C PRO A 54 19.17 -3.14 -11.00
N PHE A 55 18.13 -2.96 -10.18
CA PHE A 55 18.07 -3.56 -8.85
C PHE A 55 18.31 -5.06 -8.98
N GLN A 56 19.49 -5.51 -8.56
CA GLN A 56 19.85 -6.91 -8.51
C GLN A 56 18.95 -7.54 -7.45
N TYR A 57 18.05 -8.42 -7.89
CA TYR A 57 17.52 -9.46 -7.02
C TYR A 57 18.74 -10.29 -6.60
N GLU A 58 19.35 -9.96 -5.46
CA GLU A 58 20.19 -10.91 -4.77
C GLU A 58 19.37 -12.20 -4.65
N THR A 59 19.97 -13.30 -5.09
CA THR A 59 19.42 -14.64 -4.98
C THR A 59 19.18 -14.92 -3.50
N TYR A 60 18.02 -14.51 -2.98
CA TYR A 60 17.61 -14.86 -1.62
C TYR A 60 17.63 -16.37 -1.56
N GLN A 61 18.54 -16.93 -0.76
CA GLN A 61 18.44 -18.33 -0.39
C GLN A 61 17.03 -18.54 0.13
N THR A 62 16.29 -19.42 -0.53
CA THR A 62 14.94 -19.79 -0.11
C THR A 62 15.04 -20.29 1.32
N PHE A 63 14.35 -19.59 2.24
CA PHE A 63 14.32 -19.98 3.64
C PHE A 63 13.65 -21.35 3.78
N ASP A 64 14.36 -22.32 4.32
CA ASP A 64 13.86 -23.68 4.53
C ASP A 64 13.13 -23.77 5.88
N TRP A 65 11.82 -23.59 5.82
CA TRP A 65 10.95 -23.73 6.98
C TRP A 65 10.99 -25.13 7.59
N GLU A 66 11.12 -26.19 6.80
CA GLU A 66 11.12 -27.56 7.31
C GLU A 66 12.37 -27.84 8.13
N PHE A 67 13.53 -27.47 7.59
CA PHE A 67 14.80 -27.55 8.30
C PHE A 67 14.76 -26.69 9.59
N TYR A 68 14.29 -25.44 9.49
CA TYR A 68 14.27 -24.53 10.63
C TYR A 68 13.34 -24.99 11.76
N LEU A 69 12.16 -25.51 11.44
CA LEU A 69 11.23 -26.05 12.43
C LEU A 69 11.83 -27.27 13.14
N LYS A 70 12.53 -28.13 12.40
CA LYS A 70 13.24 -29.28 12.96
C LYS A 70 14.40 -28.86 13.87
N GLU A 71 15.23 -27.93 13.42
CA GLU A 71 16.39 -27.43 14.18
C GLU A 71 15.95 -26.75 15.48
N THR A 72 14.86 -25.98 15.45
CA THR A 72 14.33 -25.27 16.61
C THR A 72 13.35 -26.09 17.45
N ASN A 73 13.13 -27.36 17.11
CA ASN A 73 12.14 -28.24 17.74
C ASN A 73 10.78 -27.53 17.95
N SER A 74 10.32 -26.85 16.91
CA SER A 74 9.14 -25.98 16.93
C SER A 74 8.13 -26.42 15.87
N VAL A 75 6.92 -25.90 15.96
CA VAL A 75 5.84 -26.14 14.99
C VAL A 75 5.38 -24.82 14.38
N ALA A 76 5.01 -24.83 13.10
CA ALA A 76 4.37 -23.67 12.48
C ALA A 76 2.91 -23.56 12.94
N ALA A 77 2.42 -22.33 13.09
CA ALA A 77 0.99 -22.10 13.30
C ALA A 77 0.19 -22.61 12.08
N PRO A 78 -0.90 -23.36 12.30
CA PRO A 78 -1.77 -23.82 11.21
C PRO A 78 -2.35 -22.68 10.36
N ALA A 79 -2.57 -22.91 9.06
CA ALA A 79 -3.01 -21.87 8.14
C ALA A 79 -4.41 -21.31 8.47
N GLU A 80 -5.25 -22.12 9.09
CA GLU A 80 -6.59 -21.77 9.58
C GLU A 80 -6.60 -20.75 10.72
N CYS A 81 -5.46 -20.54 11.41
CA CYS A 81 -5.32 -19.48 12.42
C CYS A 81 -5.32 -18.08 11.80
N PHE A 82 -5.02 -17.97 10.50
CA PHE A 82 -4.75 -16.70 9.82
C PHE A 82 -5.94 -16.20 9.01
N LYS A 83 -6.17 -14.89 9.03
CA LYS A 83 -7.04 -14.20 8.06
C LYS A 83 -6.29 -13.99 6.73
N GLN A 84 -5.93 -15.08 6.08
CA GLN A 84 -5.23 -15.11 4.78
C GLN A 84 -5.85 -16.17 3.86
N HIS A 85 -5.73 -15.98 2.54
CA HIS A 85 -6.07 -17.05 1.59
C HIS A 85 -5.01 -18.16 1.64
N LEU A 86 -5.44 -19.42 1.51
CA LEU A 86 -4.53 -20.58 1.42
C LEU A 86 -3.59 -20.49 0.21
N VAL A 87 -4.12 -19.96 -0.90
CA VAL A 87 -3.37 -19.59 -2.09
C VAL A 87 -3.25 -18.06 -2.10
N PRO A 88 -2.04 -17.48 -2.04
CA PRO A 88 -1.87 -16.04 -2.07
C PRO A 88 -2.55 -15.41 -3.30
N PRO A 89 -3.19 -14.24 -3.15
CA PRO A 89 -3.88 -13.59 -4.26
C PRO A 89 -2.89 -13.12 -5.33
N THR A 90 -3.29 -13.18 -6.60
CA THR A 90 -2.49 -12.62 -7.69
C THR A 90 -2.48 -11.09 -7.64
N ASN A 91 -1.33 -10.50 -7.96
CA ASN A 91 -1.16 -9.05 -8.03
C ASN A 91 -1.13 -8.59 -9.49
N GLU A 92 -2.10 -7.77 -9.87
CA GLU A 92 -2.24 -7.23 -11.24
C GLU A 92 -2.17 -5.70 -11.25
N PHE A 93 -1.81 -5.07 -10.13
CA PHE A 93 -1.59 -3.63 -10.06
C PHE A 93 -0.27 -3.24 -10.75
N LYS A 94 -0.24 -2.04 -11.31
CA LYS A 94 0.95 -1.43 -11.90
C LYS A 94 1.35 -0.18 -11.13
N MET A 95 2.65 0.12 -11.12
CA MET A 95 3.13 1.39 -10.59
C MET A 95 2.48 2.57 -11.33
N GLY A 96 2.12 3.61 -10.59
CA GLY A 96 1.42 4.79 -11.10
C GLY A 96 -0.10 4.69 -11.05
N MET A 97 -0.68 3.48 -10.93
CA MET A 97 -2.13 3.33 -10.78
C MET A 97 -2.62 4.05 -9.52
N LYS A 98 -3.77 4.71 -9.63
CA LYS A 98 -4.44 5.39 -8.51
C LYS A 98 -5.62 4.58 -7.97
N LEU A 99 -5.80 4.64 -6.66
CA LEU A 99 -6.86 3.98 -5.91
C LEU A 99 -7.28 4.82 -4.71
N GLU A 100 -8.35 4.41 -4.04
CA GLU A 100 -8.78 4.95 -2.75
C GLU A 100 -8.19 4.11 -1.62
N ALA A 101 -7.65 4.73 -0.58
CA ALA A 101 -7.12 4.04 0.59
C ALA A 101 -7.45 4.80 1.88
N LEU A 102 -7.62 4.10 3.00
CA LEU A 102 -7.65 4.73 4.32
C LEU A 102 -6.28 5.33 4.65
N ASP A 103 -6.23 6.55 5.19
CA ASP A 103 -4.99 7.15 5.68
C ASP A 103 -4.54 6.40 6.95
N PRO A 104 -3.36 5.75 6.97
CA PRO A 104 -2.89 5.04 8.16
C PRO A 104 -2.70 5.93 9.40
N ARG A 105 -2.62 7.25 9.22
CA ARG A 105 -2.50 8.24 10.30
C ARG A 105 -3.86 8.84 10.69
N ASN A 106 -4.90 8.61 9.89
CA ASN A 106 -6.28 8.98 10.20
C ASN A 106 -7.25 7.99 9.54
N LEU A 107 -7.61 6.92 10.26
CA LEU A 107 -8.41 5.81 9.73
C LEU A 107 -9.85 6.20 9.35
N THR A 108 -10.31 7.40 9.68
CA THR A 108 -11.62 7.92 9.24
C THR A 108 -11.56 8.58 7.85
N SER A 109 -10.36 8.81 7.31
CA SER A 109 -10.15 9.51 6.04
C SER A 109 -9.84 8.54 4.91
N THR A 110 -10.73 8.47 3.92
CA THR A 110 -10.43 7.84 2.62
C THR A 110 -9.78 8.86 1.70
N CYS A 111 -8.57 8.56 1.23
CA CYS A 111 -7.73 9.44 0.43
C CYS A 111 -7.42 8.81 -0.93
N ILE A 112 -6.98 9.62 -1.90
CA ILE A 112 -6.35 9.10 -3.13
C ILE A 112 -4.93 8.65 -2.81
N ALA A 113 -4.59 7.45 -3.25
CA ALA A 113 -3.25 6.89 -3.17
C ALA A 113 -2.76 6.42 -4.55
N SER A 114 -1.46 6.54 -4.76
CA SER A 114 -0.76 6.01 -5.94
C SER A 114 0.08 4.79 -5.56
N VAL A 115 0.08 3.78 -6.43
CA VAL A 115 1.00 2.62 -6.32
C VAL A 115 2.41 3.09 -6.66
N VAL A 116 3.28 3.16 -5.66
CA VAL A 116 4.69 3.56 -5.81
C VAL A 116 5.66 2.37 -5.79
N GLY A 117 5.15 1.16 -5.55
CA GLY A 117 5.91 -0.08 -5.60
C GLY A 117 5.02 -1.31 -5.45
N VAL A 118 5.52 -2.45 -5.89
CA VAL A 118 4.83 -3.74 -5.82
C VAL A 118 5.82 -4.79 -5.32
N LEU A 119 5.40 -5.62 -4.37
CA LEU A 119 6.22 -6.72 -3.85
C LEU A 119 5.31 -7.89 -3.46
N GLY A 120 5.40 -8.99 -4.20
CA GLY A 120 4.43 -10.09 -4.12
C GLY A 120 2.99 -9.56 -4.22
N PRO A 121 2.06 -9.97 -3.34
CA PRO A 121 0.68 -9.51 -3.32
C PRO A 121 0.49 -8.20 -2.54
N ARG A 122 1.57 -7.48 -2.22
CA ARG A 122 1.52 -6.21 -1.49
C ARG A 122 1.83 -5.03 -2.40
N LEU A 123 1.14 -3.94 -2.14
CA LEU A 123 1.27 -2.64 -2.79
C LEU A 123 1.94 -1.68 -1.82
N ARG A 124 3.00 -1.01 -2.26
CA ARG A 124 3.52 0.18 -1.58
C ARG A 124 2.74 1.38 -2.09
N LEU A 125 2.05 2.06 -1.20
CA LEU A 125 1.13 3.14 -1.49
C LEU A 125 1.65 4.46 -0.92
N ARG A 126 1.41 5.54 -1.65
CA ARG A 126 1.64 6.91 -1.20
C ARG A 126 0.37 7.72 -1.39
N LEU A 127 -0.05 8.45 -0.36
CA LEU A 127 -1.20 9.35 -0.47
C LEU A 127 -0.84 10.57 -1.32
N ASP A 128 -1.64 10.83 -2.35
CA ASP A 128 -1.41 11.94 -3.27
C ASP A 128 -1.48 13.29 -2.52
N GLY A 129 -0.50 14.15 -2.74
CA GLY A 129 -0.38 15.45 -2.06
C GLY A 129 0.31 15.40 -0.69
N SER A 130 0.73 14.22 -0.24
CA SER A 130 1.53 14.04 0.98
C SER A 130 3.04 13.89 0.70
N ASP A 131 3.83 13.52 1.70
CA ASP A 131 5.27 13.26 1.59
C ASP A 131 5.61 11.83 1.12
N ASN A 132 6.90 11.56 0.95
CA ASN A 132 7.45 10.24 0.57
C ASN A 132 8.05 9.46 1.75
N LYS A 133 7.85 9.94 2.98
CA LYS A 133 8.38 9.34 4.21
C LYS A 133 7.35 8.45 4.91
N ASN A 134 6.07 8.63 4.57
CA ASN A 134 4.93 7.91 5.13
C ASN A 134 4.27 6.97 4.12
N ASP A 135 5.06 6.36 3.23
CA ASP A 135 4.56 5.29 2.37
C ASP A 135 4.12 4.09 3.25
N PHE A 136 3.07 3.39 2.83
CA PHE A 136 2.51 2.28 3.58
C PHE A 136 2.22 1.09 2.67
N TRP A 137 2.10 -0.10 3.25
CA TRP A 137 1.89 -1.33 2.52
C TRP A 137 0.48 -1.87 2.74
N ARG A 138 -0.17 -2.34 1.68
CA ARG A 138 -1.46 -3.06 1.74
C ARG A 138 -1.45 -4.26 0.82
N LEU A 139 -2.10 -5.34 1.25
CA LEU A 139 -2.38 -6.47 0.37
C LEU A 139 -3.43 -6.08 -0.68
N VAL A 140 -3.37 -6.70 -1.86
CA VAL A 140 -4.36 -6.50 -2.95
C VAL A 140 -5.79 -6.92 -2.56
N ASP A 141 -5.95 -7.68 -1.47
CA ASP A 141 -7.21 -8.14 -0.90
C ASP A 141 -7.56 -7.45 0.43
N SER A 142 -6.97 -6.29 0.70
CA SER A 142 -7.28 -5.49 1.88
C SER A 142 -8.60 -4.74 1.69
N ASN A 143 -9.47 -4.78 2.70
CA ASN A 143 -10.69 -3.95 2.76
C ASN A 143 -10.41 -2.47 3.06
N GLU A 144 -9.14 -2.06 3.13
CA GLU A 144 -8.75 -0.66 3.32
C GLU A 144 -8.37 0.03 2.00
N ILE A 145 -8.44 -0.69 0.87
CA ILE A 145 -8.18 -0.16 -0.47
C ILE A 145 -9.34 -0.46 -1.42
N HIS A 146 -9.69 0.50 -2.28
CA HIS A 146 -10.83 0.40 -3.17
C HIS A 146 -10.56 1.08 -4.52
N PRO A 147 -11.27 0.70 -5.60
CA PRO A 147 -11.24 1.46 -6.84
C PRO A 147 -11.80 2.87 -6.64
N ILE A 148 -11.31 3.82 -7.43
CA ILE A 148 -11.82 5.21 -7.42
C ILE A 148 -13.32 5.24 -7.72
N GLY A 149 -14.05 6.03 -6.93
CA GLY A 149 -15.50 6.16 -6.93
C GLY A 149 -16.21 5.27 -5.90
N HIS A 150 -15.50 4.46 -5.12
CA HIS A 150 -16.10 3.63 -4.07
C HIS A 150 -16.59 4.47 -2.88
N CYS A 151 -15.79 5.45 -2.45
CA CYS A 151 -16.13 6.35 -1.35
C CYS A 151 -17.42 7.13 -1.64
N GLU A 152 -17.53 7.71 -2.84
CA GLU A 152 -18.73 8.44 -3.29
C GLU A 152 -19.96 7.52 -3.34
N LYS A 153 -19.84 6.31 -3.92
CA LYS A 153 -20.94 5.34 -3.99
C LYS A 153 -21.45 4.90 -2.61
N SER A 154 -20.58 4.97 -1.60
CA SER A 154 -20.92 4.64 -0.21
C SER A 154 -21.47 5.85 0.56
N GLY A 155 -21.72 6.99 -0.09
CA GLY A 155 -22.18 8.22 0.53
C GLY A 155 -21.09 9.01 1.27
N GLY A 156 -19.83 8.64 1.07
CA GLY A 156 -18.67 9.33 1.65
C GLY A 156 -18.08 10.39 0.73
N MET A 157 -17.09 11.12 1.25
CA MET A 157 -16.33 12.11 0.51
C MET A 157 -14.83 11.90 0.74
N LEU A 158 -14.06 11.92 -0.34
CA LEU A 158 -12.61 11.84 -0.27
C LEU A 158 -12.03 13.00 0.52
N GLN A 159 -11.14 12.67 1.46
CA GLN A 159 -10.49 13.61 2.35
C GLN A 159 -9.05 13.88 1.89
N PRO A 160 -8.50 15.07 2.16
CA PRO A 160 -7.07 15.29 2.04
C PRO A 160 -6.33 14.38 3.05
N PRO A 161 -5.14 13.87 2.71
CA PRO A 161 -4.34 13.11 3.66
C PRO A 161 -3.92 13.99 4.85
N LEU A 162 -3.68 13.40 6.02
CA LEU A 162 -3.28 14.15 7.23
C LEU A 162 -2.01 14.99 7.00
N GLY A 163 -1.11 14.50 6.16
CA GLY A 163 0.12 15.17 5.74
C GLY A 163 0.00 15.95 4.42
N PHE A 164 -1.20 16.44 4.06
CA PHE A 164 -1.41 17.23 2.85
C PHE A 164 -0.55 18.50 2.88
N ARG A 165 0.25 18.69 1.84
CA ARG A 165 1.29 19.75 1.79
C ARG A 165 0.78 21.10 1.30
N MET A 166 -0.50 21.19 0.94
CA MET A 166 -1.13 22.43 0.48
C MET A 166 -2.22 22.87 1.45
N ASN A 167 -2.72 24.09 1.29
CA ASN A 167 -3.84 24.58 2.07
C ASN A 167 -5.10 23.74 1.82
N ALA A 168 -5.91 23.52 2.86
CA ALA A 168 -7.13 22.71 2.77
C ALA A 168 -8.11 23.21 1.68
N SER A 169 -8.18 24.52 1.45
CA SER A 169 -9.01 25.11 0.39
C SER A 169 -8.60 24.69 -1.03
N MET A 170 -7.36 24.23 -1.23
CA MET A 170 -6.88 23.74 -2.53
C MET A 170 -7.28 22.29 -2.80
N TRP A 171 -7.81 21.56 -1.82
CA TRP A 171 -8.13 20.13 -1.95
C TRP A 171 -9.05 19.81 -3.14
N PRO A 172 -10.17 20.53 -3.39
CA PRO A 172 -11.05 20.21 -4.52
C PRO A 172 -10.34 20.32 -5.87
N MET A 173 -9.56 21.38 -6.06
CA MET A 173 -8.79 21.60 -7.29
C MET A 173 -7.63 20.61 -7.43
N PHE A 174 -6.97 20.27 -6.32
CA PHE A 174 -5.91 19.27 -6.27
C PHE A 174 -6.45 17.90 -6.69
N LEU A 175 -7.60 17.49 -6.15
CA LEU A 175 -8.25 16.22 -6.47
C LEU A 175 -8.60 16.14 -7.96
N LEU A 176 -9.27 17.17 -8.49
CA LEU A 176 -9.63 17.26 -9.90
C LEU A 176 -8.40 17.13 -10.80
N LYS A 177 -7.34 17.89 -10.51
CA LYS A 177 -6.08 17.84 -11.28
C LYS A 177 -5.38 16.49 -11.18
N THR A 178 -5.41 15.86 -10.00
CA THR A 178 -4.75 14.58 -9.73
C THR A 178 -5.42 13.43 -10.46
N LEU A 179 -6.74 13.46 -10.60
CA LEU A 179 -7.51 12.41 -11.27
C LEU A 179 -7.63 12.63 -12.79
N ASN A 180 -7.46 13.85 -13.27
CA ASN A 180 -7.53 14.15 -14.71
C ASN A 180 -6.38 13.45 -15.47
N GLY A 181 -6.74 12.53 -16.39
CA GLY A 181 -5.79 11.76 -17.18
C GLY A 181 -5.01 10.70 -16.40
N ALA A 182 -5.37 10.43 -15.14
CA ALA A 182 -4.69 9.43 -14.33
C ALA A 182 -5.11 8.00 -14.71
N GLU A 183 -4.17 7.06 -14.63
CA GLU A 183 -4.46 5.64 -14.74
C GLU A 183 -5.10 5.15 -13.43
N MET A 184 -6.39 4.84 -13.45
CA MET A 184 -7.11 4.32 -12.29
C MET A 184 -6.97 2.79 -12.22
N ALA A 185 -6.72 2.25 -11.03
CA ALA A 185 -6.73 0.81 -10.83
C ALA A 185 -8.13 0.24 -11.14
N PRO A 186 -8.27 -0.71 -12.08
CA PRO A 186 -9.58 -1.25 -12.43
C PRO A 186 -10.13 -2.14 -11.32
N ALA A 187 -11.45 -2.11 -11.07
CA ALA A 187 -12.08 -2.86 -9.97
C ALA A 187 -11.72 -4.36 -9.92
N LYS A 188 -11.49 -4.99 -11.08
CA LYS A 188 -11.13 -6.42 -11.20
C LYS A 188 -9.79 -6.82 -10.55
N VAL A 189 -8.88 -5.86 -10.36
CA VAL A 189 -7.56 -6.17 -9.75
C VAL A 189 -7.61 -6.17 -8.22
N PHE A 190 -8.66 -5.58 -7.63
CA PHE A 190 -8.93 -5.66 -6.20
C PHE A 190 -9.49 -7.03 -5.87
N LYS A 191 -8.84 -7.73 -4.93
CA LYS A 191 -9.20 -9.10 -4.57
C LYS A 191 -10.11 -9.08 -3.34
N ARG A 192 -10.90 -10.14 -3.16
CA ARG A 192 -11.83 -10.23 -2.03
C ARG A 192 -11.08 -10.57 -0.76
N GLU A 193 -11.41 -9.90 0.34
CA GLU A 193 -10.82 -10.21 1.65
C GLU A 193 -11.06 -11.70 2.04
N PRO A 194 -10.05 -12.39 2.60
CA PRO A 194 -10.21 -13.73 3.15
C PRO A 194 -11.19 -13.76 4.33
N LYS A 195 -11.73 -14.95 4.62
CA LYS A 195 -12.65 -15.13 5.75
C LYS A 195 -11.87 -14.96 7.07
N THR A 196 -12.45 -14.21 8.00
CA THR A 196 -11.92 -14.10 9.37
C THR A 196 -12.08 -15.44 10.10
N PRO A 197 -11.03 -15.96 10.76
CA PRO A 197 -11.16 -17.12 11.64
C PRO A 197 -12.11 -16.81 12.80
N LYS A 198 -12.89 -17.80 13.23
CA LYS A 198 -13.98 -17.58 14.21
C LYS A 198 -13.50 -17.18 15.60
N ASN A 199 -12.33 -17.65 15.97
CA ASN A 199 -11.73 -17.47 17.28
C ASN A 199 -10.21 -17.53 17.16
N ASN A 200 -9.52 -17.03 18.18
CA ASN A 200 -8.07 -17.17 18.28
C ASN A 200 -7.72 -18.65 18.57
N THR A 201 -6.96 -19.26 17.66
CA THR A 201 -6.47 -20.65 17.77
C THR A 201 -4.95 -20.74 17.75
N PHE A 202 -4.24 -19.60 17.90
CA PHE A 202 -2.79 -19.60 18.03
C PHE A 202 -2.36 -20.14 19.40
N GLU A 203 -1.22 -20.82 19.42
CA GLU A 203 -0.59 -21.33 20.64
C GLU A 203 0.80 -20.73 20.83
N VAL A 204 1.18 -20.53 22.09
CA VAL A 204 2.51 -20.01 22.45
C VAL A 204 3.59 -20.97 21.93
N GLY A 205 4.63 -20.41 21.31
CA GLY A 205 5.73 -21.15 20.70
C GLY A 205 5.52 -21.52 19.23
N GLN A 206 4.31 -21.37 18.69
CA GLN A 206 4.10 -21.55 17.25
C GLN A 206 4.85 -20.50 16.43
N LYS A 207 5.39 -20.94 15.29
CA LYS A 207 6.14 -20.08 14.36
C LYS A 207 5.30 -19.62 13.17
N LEU A 208 5.60 -18.43 12.69
CA LEU A 208 4.89 -17.78 11.59
C LEU A 208 5.78 -16.77 10.85
N GLU A 209 5.23 -16.17 9.82
CA GLU A 209 5.80 -15.01 9.13
C GLU A 209 5.05 -13.75 9.56
N ALA A 210 5.75 -12.67 9.89
CA ALA A 210 5.11 -11.43 10.36
C ALA A 210 5.80 -10.17 9.80
N ILE A 211 5.00 -9.13 9.54
CA ILE A 211 5.53 -7.81 9.15
C ILE A 211 6.25 -7.17 10.34
N ASP A 212 7.45 -6.64 10.11
CA ASP A 212 8.08 -5.71 11.05
C ASP A 212 7.37 -4.34 10.96
N LYS A 213 6.63 -3.97 12.01
CA LYS A 213 5.90 -2.68 12.04
C LYS A 213 6.81 -1.46 11.98
N LYS A 214 8.09 -1.58 12.34
CA LYS A 214 9.09 -0.50 12.21
C LYS A 214 9.65 -0.42 10.79
N ASN A 215 9.67 -1.54 10.07
CA ASN A 215 10.13 -1.62 8.70
C ASN A 215 9.09 -2.39 7.84
N PRO A 216 7.94 -1.79 7.48
CA PRO A 216 6.81 -2.52 6.90
C PRO A 216 7.07 -3.21 5.55
N GLN A 217 8.21 -2.93 4.91
CA GLN A 217 8.68 -3.67 3.75
C GLN A 217 9.11 -5.10 4.09
N LEU A 218 9.58 -5.36 5.32
CA LEU A 218 10.09 -6.64 5.75
C LEU A 218 8.97 -7.54 6.26
N ILE A 219 8.99 -8.79 5.80
CA ILE A 219 8.30 -9.91 6.45
C ILE A 219 9.41 -10.82 6.99
N CYS A 220 9.31 -11.17 8.26
CA CYS A 220 10.35 -11.89 8.99
C CYS A 220 9.81 -13.17 9.60
N THR A 221 10.72 -14.09 9.89
CA THR A 221 10.43 -15.23 10.78
C THR A 221 10.10 -14.75 12.20
N ALA A 222 9.03 -15.27 12.76
CA ALA A 222 8.51 -14.86 14.06
C ALA A 222 7.92 -16.03 14.85
N THR A 223 7.76 -15.83 16.15
CA THR A 223 7.20 -16.78 17.10
C THR A 223 6.11 -16.11 17.94
N ILE A 224 5.01 -16.84 18.20
CA ILE A 224 3.98 -16.43 19.17
C ILE A 224 4.58 -16.49 20.58
N GLY A 225 4.89 -15.33 21.17
CA GLY A 225 5.47 -15.24 22.50
C GLY A 225 4.45 -15.35 23.64
N ALA A 226 3.21 -14.93 23.39
CA ALA A 226 2.11 -14.97 24.36
C ALA A 226 0.76 -14.87 23.63
N VAL A 227 -0.30 -15.36 24.28
CA VAL A 227 -1.68 -15.27 23.81
C VAL A 227 -2.55 -14.70 24.94
N LYS A 228 -3.40 -13.73 24.63
CA LYS A 228 -4.35 -13.11 25.57
C LYS A 228 -5.64 -12.78 24.85
N ASP A 229 -6.69 -13.56 25.09
CA ASP A 229 -7.99 -13.43 24.42
C ASP A 229 -7.82 -13.42 22.89
N ASP A 230 -8.29 -12.37 22.22
CA ASP A 230 -8.14 -12.16 20.78
C ASP A 230 -6.75 -11.64 20.36
N MET A 231 -5.86 -11.37 21.31
CA MET A 231 -4.56 -10.78 21.05
C MET A 231 -3.45 -11.84 21.11
N ILE A 232 -2.48 -11.70 20.21
CA ILE A 232 -1.26 -12.51 20.16
C ILE A 232 -0.05 -11.59 20.21
N HIS A 233 1.00 -12.04 20.90
CA HIS A 233 2.27 -11.34 20.99
C HIS A 233 3.24 -11.91 19.95
N ILE A 234 3.62 -11.08 18.99
CA ILE A 234 4.58 -11.43 17.94
C ILE A 234 5.98 -11.10 18.44
N THR A 235 6.85 -12.10 18.43
CA THR A 235 8.28 -11.97 18.74
C THR A 235 9.11 -12.33 17.52
N PHE A 236 10.17 -11.58 17.24
CA PHE A 236 10.98 -11.80 16.03
C PHE A 236 12.21 -12.67 16.30
N ASP A 237 12.36 -13.74 15.51
CA ASP A 237 13.40 -14.74 15.76
C ASP A 237 14.81 -14.14 15.58
N GLY A 238 15.66 -14.30 16.60
CA GLY A 238 17.01 -13.73 16.64
C GLY A 238 17.08 -12.26 17.12
N TRP A 239 15.95 -11.63 17.46
CA TRP A 239 15.90 -10.26 17.96
C TRP A 239 15.56 -10.21 19.46
N ARG A 240 16.08 -9.20 20.17
CA ARG A 240 15.93 -9.05 21.64
C ARG A 240 14.67 -8.27 22.04
N GLY A 241 13.53 -8.55 21.39
CA GLY A 241 12.24 -7.97 21.77
C GLY A 241 11.96 -6.53 21.34
N ALA A 242 12.95 -5.79 20.82
CA ALA A 242 12.78 -4.38 20.44
C ALA A 242 11.79 -4.15 19.29
N PHE A 243 11.42 -5.21 18.56
CA PHE A 243 10.50 -5.17 17.41
C PHE A 243 9.16 -5.85 17.72
N ASP A 244 9.02 -6.43 18.91
CA ASP A 244 7.85 -7.20 19.29
C ASP A 244 6.61 -6.32 19.38
N TYR A 245 5.46 -6.91 19.10
CA TYR A 245 4.19 -6.20 19.22
C TYR A 245 3.04 -7.14 19.50
N TRP A 246 1.99 -6.59 20.09
CA TRP A 246 0.68 -7.23 20.14
C TRP A 246 -0.13 -6.89 18.89
N CYS A 247 -0.84 -7.88 18.35
CA CYS A 247 -1.86 -7.70 17.33
C CYS A 247 -3.05 -8.62 17.60
N ARG A 248 -4.19 -8.35 16.98
CA ARG A 248 -5.30 -9.30 16.98
C ARG A 248 -4.93 -10.53 16.14
N TYR A 249 -5.48 -11.69 16.49
CA TYR A 249 -5.27 -12.94 15.76
C TYR A 249 -5.69 -12.87 14.27
N ASP A 250 -6.62 -11.97 13.93
CA ASP A 250 -7.11 -11.75 12.56
C ASP A 250 -6.37 -10.62 11.81
N SER A 251 -5.22 -10.18 12.33
CA SER A 251 -4.37 -9.20 11.69
C SER A 251 -3.98 -9.62 10.26
N ARG A 252 -3.97 -8.66 9.34
CA ARG A 252 -3.51 -8.86 7.96
C ARG A 252 -1.99 -8.82 7.82
N ASP A 253 -1.28 -8.55 8.91
CA ASP A 253 0.18 -8.38 8.98
C ASP A 253 0.93 -9.66 9.39
N ILE A 254 0.21 -10.77 9.56
CA ILE A 254 0.74 -12.09 9.93
C ILE A 254 0.34 -13.13 8.88
N PHE A 255 1.22 -14.11 8.65
CA PHE A 255 1.07 -15.10 7.60
C PHE A 255 1.57 -16.48 8.05
N PRO A 256 0.99 -17.58 7.51
CA PRO A 256 1.49 -18.92 7.79
C PRO A 256 2.90 -19.12 7.22
N ALA A 257 3.66 -20.03 7.82
CA ALA A 257 4.98 -20.42 7.32
C ALA A 257 4.92 -20.84 5.83
N GLY A 258 5.82 -20.29 5.03
CA GLY A 258 5.92 -20.52 3.58
C GLY A 258 5.04 -19.60 2.73
N TRP A 259 4.31 -18.65 3.32
CA TRP A 259 3.47 -17.72 2.58
C TRP A 259 4.30 -16.79 1.68
N CYS A 260 5.42 -16.27 2.17
CA CYS A 260 6.35 -15.44 1.39
C CYS A 260 6.85 -16.18 0.16
N PHE A 261 7.29 -17.42 0.31
CA PHE A 261 7.72 -18.28 -0.79
C PHE A 261 6.62 -18.45 -1.85
N LYS A 262 5.40 -18.82 -1.42
CA LYS A 262 4.25 -19.02 -2.32
C LYS A 262 3.81 -17.75 -3.04
N SER A 263 4.01 -16.59 -2.42
CA SER A 263 3.53 -15.30 -2.90
C SER A 263 4.57 -14.49 -3.69
N GLY A 264 5.82 -14.99 -3.77
CA GLY A 264 6.94 -14.28 -4.38
C GLY A 264 7.43 -13.07 -3.56
N HIS A 265 7.18 -13.07 -2.25
CA HIS A 265 7.68 -12.04 -1.34
C HIS A 265 8.98 -12.53 -0.66
N PRO A 266 10.00 -11.68 -0.47
CA PRO A 266 11.20 -12.05 0.28
C PRO A 266 10.88 -12.25 1.77
N LEU A 267 11.37 -13.35 2.34
CA LEU A 267 11.31 -13.61 3.78
C LEU A 267 12.67 -13.29 4.41
N GLN A 268 12.67 -12.55 5.52
CA GLN A 268 13.88 -12.32 6.31
C GLN A 268 14.12 -13.51 7.24
N PRO A 269 15.27 -14.20 7.12
CA PRO A 269 15.64 -15.29 8.01
C PRO A 269 15.87 -14.76 9.45
N PRO A 270 15.92 -15.64 10.45
CA PRO A 270 16.29 -15.26 11.80
C PRO A 270 17.64 -14.56 11.81
N ARG A 271 17.80 -13.56 12.69
CA ARG A 271 19.11 -12.91 12.84
C ARG A 271 20.09 -13.91 13.48
N GLN A 272 21.21 -14.17 12.80
CA GLN A 272 22.31 -14.95 13.37
C GLN A 272 22.85 -14.24 14.62
N LYS A 273 23.03 -15.00 15.70
CA LYS A 273 23.57 -14.50 16.98
C LYS A 273 25.07 -14.24 16.88
#